data_AF-H2YWI5-F1
#
_entry.id   AF-H2YWI5-F1
#
_cell.length_a   1.000
_cell.length_b   1.000
_cell.length_c   1.000
_cell.angle_alpha   90.00
_cell.angle_beta   90.00
_cell.angle_gamma   90.00
#
_symmetry.space_group_name_H-M   'P 1'
#
loop_
_entity.id
_entity.type
_entity.pdbx_description
1 polymer ?
#
loop_
_entity_poly.entity_id
_entity_poly.type
_entity_poly.pdbx_seq_one_letter_code
_entity_poly.pdbx_strand_id
1 'polypeptide(L)'
;MTFVTTSDAYDVKNYTSVCRGYGDLVWKAVTSVAFVIALVALIMSANIHVSLALHFLIYYSLTGRNRKYPKSCSEITNSTSGVFEIRPDKAAPPFKVSCVEFYPVCSPLHGVNLVTSSPSERPDERNSQTFAISGSGNWANRRVFGQLEALTSQDYKNPAYMDASNVMIWHVRNGVRLSNISRAAHFKYYTANNVLTGNGQSLHRLYRDYFPIKVADGGLEPLIQKINSTSLNTTGIIPNWFNYRYSTSRNIGNIPDGGNDMYDTGNQISFQRNEENFTNVINYNTDKFMYAEVVEMTTATIYPFIALVWIGNPTGSIDTFDILVKSNYGADGGGRFRTYETSTLNVGLITAKYRAFNVYSAGDPSVCEVFFYMGSRVLWNSVFPSSMRNISWGRNTSHVEHVVRVAGRPRNIIFGYTLLSKWHENNGQLVTEEEVRAVVSEYMKAAATFQFAFRNGVLEAPASFIRGTSDSLYQTIPYKERRYVDPGFIQFRAHNNVGLPNALCPGFRTNSSNPEKLCVGGLNTRGRELVQCGDFAAWGGNRRTQPNPDPSLPTDNERSQNDIDSTLLLFVK
;
A
#
# COMPACT_ATOMS: atom_id res chain seq x y z
N MET A 1 32.25 0.28 -17.96
CA MET A 1 31.53 1.56 -18.13
C MET A 1 30.22 1.37 -17.39
N THR A 2 29.91 2.04 -16.28
CA THR A 2 30.11 3.46 -15.94
C THR A 2 30.32 3.56 -14.43
N PHE A 3 31.19 4.48 -14.00
CA PHE A 3 31.55 4.77 -12.61
C PHE A 3 30.46 5.56 -11.89
N VAL A 4 30.30 5.33 -10.58
CA VAL A 4 29.77 6.35 -9.65
C VAL A 4 30.80 6.53 -8.54
N THR A 5 31.44 7.69 -8.54
CA THR A 5 32.35 8.18 -7.53
C THR A 5 31.56 8.94 -6.47
N THR A 6 31.63 8.54 -5.21
CA THR A 6 31.33 9.41 -4.08
C THR A 6 32.65 9.91 -3.50
N SER A 7 32.96 11.16 -3.78
CA SER A 7 34.03 11.91 -3.14
C SER A 7 33.54 12.40 -1.79
N ASP A 8 34.15 11.95 -0.70
CA ASP A 8 34.20 12.71 0.54
C ASP A 8 35.66 13.06 0.81
N ALA A 9 35.90 14.36 0.82
CA ALA A 9 37.18 14.99 1.08
C ALA A 9 37.49 14.90 2.57
N TYR A 10 38.61 14.26 2.91
CA TYR A 10 39.32 14.51 4.16
C TYR A 10 40.61 15.24 3.85
N ASP A 11 40.61 16.50 4.27
CA ASP A 11 41.72 17.45 4.27
C ASP A 11 42.78 16.98 5.29
N VAL A 12 43.99 16.66 4.82
CA VAL A 12 45.18 16.56 5.68
C VAL A 12 46.28 17.38 5.02
N LYS A 13 46.47 18.59 5.58
CA LYS A 13 47.61 19.47 5.33
C LYS A 13 48.92 18.83 5.80
N ASN A 14 49.97 19.17 5.04
CA ASN A 14 51.38 19.28 5.42
C ASN A 14 52.11 18.02 5.92
N TYR A 15 52.95 17.45 5.06
CA TYR A 15 54.41 17.44 5.28
C TYR A 15 55.14 17.35 3.93
N THR A 16 55.95 18.36 3.63
CA THR A 16 56.84 18.42 2.47
C THR A 16 58.10 17.59 2.69
N SER A 17 58.49 16.90 1.62
CA SER A 17 59.87 16.65 1.14
C SER A 17 60.88 16.01 2.10
N VAL A 18 61.25 14.75 1.83
CA VAL A 18 62.61 14.24 1.52
C VAL A 18 62.43 12.74 1.16
N CYS A 19 63.20 12.21 0.20
CA CYS A 19 63.19 10.83 -0.34
C CYS A 19 62.26 10.52 -1.55
N ARG A 20 62.34 11.33 -2.62
CA ARG A 20 62.01 10.85 -3.99
C ARG A 20 63.18 9.98 -4.49
N GLY A 21 62.95 8.69 -4.74
CA GLY A 21 63.86 7.89 -5.56
C GLY A 21 63.86 6.37 -5.35
N TYR A 22 63.72 5.87 -4.11
CA TYR A 22 63.87 4.43 -3.81
C TYR A 22 62.61 3.75 -3.24
N GLY A 23 61.69 4.49 -2.62
CA GLY A 23 60.49 3.91 -2.00
C GLY A 23 59.42 3.44 -3.01
N ASP A 24 59.33 4.08 -4.18
CA ASP A 24 58.22 3.86 -5.10
C ASP A 24 58.32 2.53 -5.87
N LEU A 25 59.54 2.03 -6.09
CA LEU A 25 59.79 0.75 -6.76
C LEU A 25 59.58 -0.44 -5.81
N VAL A 26 60.03 -0.29 -4.55
CA VAL A 26 59.81 -1.28 -3.49
C VAL A 26 58.32 -1.35 -3.14
N TRP A 27 57.62 -0.23 -3.07
CA TRP A 27 56.19 -0.22 -2.77
C TRP A 27 55.34 -0.81 -3.89
N LYS A 28 55.71 -0.59 -5.16
CA LYS A 28 55.08 -1.27 -6.32
C LYS A 28 55.36 -2.77 -6.33
N ALA A 29 56.56 -3.21 -5.95
CA ALA A 29 56.89 -4.63 -5.84
C ALA A 29 56.12 -5.32 -4.70
N VAL A 30 56.07 -4.71 -3.51
CA VAL A 30 55.36 -5.25 -2.35
C VAL A 30 53.85 -5.32 -2.60
N THR A 31 53.26 -4.29 -3.20
CA THR A 31 51.83 -4.30 -3.55
C THR A 31 51.50 -5.30 -4.65
N SER A 32 52.39 -5.48 -5.64
CA SER A 32 52.22 -6.50 -6.69
C SER A 32 52.31 -7.92 -6.13
N VAL A 33 53.26 -8.19 -5.23
CA VAL A 33 53.38 -9.50 -4.57
C VAL A 33 52.18 -9.76 -3.66
N ALA A 34 51.71 -8.76 -2.90
CA ALA A 34 50.51 -8.88 -2.08
C ALA A 34 49.26 -9.19 -2.93
N PHE A 35 49.14 -8.56 -4.10
CA PHE A 35 48.04 -8.83 -5.03
C PHE A 35 48.11 -10.25 -5.61
N VAL A 36 49.30 -10.73 -5.96
CA VAL A 36 49.49 -12.11 -6.44
C VAL A 36 49.17 -13.12 -5.33
N ILE A 37 49.60 -12.88 -4.09
CA ILE A 37 49.27 -13.74 -2.95
C ILE A 37 47.75 -13.77 -2.70
N ALA A 38 47.09 -12.61 -2.75
CA ALA A 38 45.64 -12.52 -2.60
C ALA A 38 44.91 -13.25 -3.74
N LEU A 39 45.39 -13.13 -4.99
CA LEU A 39 44.83 -13.81 -6.14
C LEU A 39 45.01 -15.34 -6.03
N VAL A 40 46.19 -15.80 -5.61
CA VAL A 40 46.45 -17.23 -5.37
C VAL A 40 45.59 -17.75 -4.22
N ALA A 41 45.43 -17.00 -3.13
CA ALA A 41 44.53 -17.37 -2.04
C ALA A 41 43.07 -17.43 -2.49
N LEU A 42 42.64 -16.52 -3.36
CA LEU A 42 41.29 -16.50 -3.93
C LEU A 42 41.06 -17.68 -4.87
N ILE A 43 42.04 -18.00 -5.73
CA ILE A 43 42.02 -19.20 -6.60
C ILE A 43 42.03 -20.49 -5.76
N MET A 44 42.84 -20.57 -4.70
CA MET A 44 42.85 -21.72 -3.81
C MET A 44 41.53 -21.84 -3.02
N SER A 45 40.94 -20.73 -2.55
CA SER A 45 39.63 -20.74 -1.89
C SER A 45 38.52 -21.17 -2.85
N ALA A 46 38.57 -20.73 -4.12
CA ALA A 46 37.64 -21.14 -5.15
C ALA A 46 37.81 -22.63 -5.48
N ASN A 47 39.05 -23.13 -5.58
CA ASN A 47 39.32 -24.56 -5.79
C ASN A 47 38.92 -25.42 -4.58
N ILE A 48 39.06 -24.92 -3.36
CA ILE A 48 38.58 -25.59 -2.14
C ILE A 48 37.05 -25.62 -2.12
N HIS A 49 36.36 -24.52 -2.47
CA HIS A 49 34.90 -24.50 -2.59
C HIS A 49 34.37 -25.38 -3.72
N VAL A 50 35.05 -25.42 -4.88
CA VAL A 50 34.70 -26.32 -5.99
C VAL A 50 35.00 -27.77 -5.63
N SER A 51 36.11 -28.07 -4.95
CA SER A 51 36.46 -29.42 -4.50
C SER A 51 35.56 -29.93 -3.38
N LEU A 52 35.15 -29.07 -2.43
CA LEU A 52 34.15 -29.37 -1.41
C LEU A 52 32.75 -29.53 -2.02
N ALA A 53 32.37 -28.70 -3.00
CA ALA A 53 31.11 -28.87 -3.74
C ALA A 53 31.12 -30.17 -4.57
N LEU A 54 32.24 -30.50 -5.24
CA LEU A 54 32.41 -31.77 -5.94
C LEU A 54 32.44 -32.95 -4.96
N HIS A 55 33.11 -32.84 -3.81
CA HIS A 55 33.10 -33.91 -2.79
C HIS A 55 31.71 -34.06 -2.17
N PHE A 56 30.95 -32.98 -1.93
CA PHE A 56 29.56 -33.06 -1.49
C PHE A 56 28.67 -33.69 -2.57
N LEU A 57 28.84 -33.32 -3.84
CA LEU A 57 28.11 -33.89 -4.98
C LEU A 57 28.48 -35.36 -5.23
N ILE A 58 29.75 -35.73 -5.11
CA ILE A 58 30.27 -37.09 -5.30
C ILE A 58 29.92 -37.97 -4.10
N TYR A 59 30.01 -37.46 -2.86
CA TYR A 59 29.57 -38.16 -1.66
C TYR A 59 28.04 -38.41 -1.67
N TYR A 60 27.23 -37.44 -2.11
CA TYR A 60 25.79 -37.66 -2.35
C TYR A 60 25.50 -38.58 -3.54
N SER A 61 26.31 -38.52 -4.60
CA SER A 61 26.20 -39.39 -5.79
C SER A 61 26.53 -40.86 -5.47
N LEU A 62 27.46 -41.10 -4.54
CA LEU A 62 27.90 -42.45 -4.15
C LEU A 62 27.09 -43.05 -2.99
N THR A 63 26.49 -42.23 -2.12
CA THR A 63 25.63 -42.70 -1.01
C THR A 63 24.12 -42.66 -1.33
N GLY A 64 23.70 -41.96 -2.40
CA GLY A 64 22.30 -41.71 -2.74
C GLY A 64 21.69 -42.57 -3.85
N ARG A 65 22.38 -43.60 -4.36
CA ARG A 65 21.82 -44.51 -5.38
C ARG A 65 20.89 -45.56 -4.73
N ASN A 66 19.67 -45.15 -4.38
CA ASN A 66 18.41 -45.92 -4.53
C ASN A 66 17.23 -45.41 -3.69
N ARG A 67 17.38 -44.37 -2.86
CA ARG A 67 16.22 -43.77 -2.17
C ARG A 67 15.42 -42.87 -3.11
N LYS A 68 14.29 -43.37 -3.62
CA LYS A 68 13.27 -42.55 -4.28
C LYS A 68 12.53 -41.75 -3.22
N TYR A 69 12.67 -40.43 -3.26
CA TYR A 69 11.86 -39.51 -2.45
C TYR A 69 10.62 -39.09 -3.24
N PRO A 70 9.42 -39.08 -2.62
CA PRO A 70 8.23 -38.50 -3.23
C PRO A 70 8.43 -36.99 -3.45
N LYS A 71 7.93 -36.45 -4.56
CA LYS A 71 8.02 -35.01 -4.84
C LYS A 71 7.11 -34.19 -3.94
N SER A 72 5.98 -34.77 -3.57
CA SER A 72 4.95 -34.13 -2.79
C SER A 72 4.30 -35.11 -1.83
N CYS A 73 3.58 -34.56 -0.86
CA CYS A 73 2.73 -35.32 0.04
C CYS A 73 1.70 -36.17 -0.77
N SER A 74 1.25 -35.70 -1.95
CA SER A 74 0.35 -36.44 -2.85
C SER A 74 0.90 -37.75 -3.42
N GLU A 75 2.23 -37.93 -3.48
CA GLU A 75 2.87 -39.15 -4.01
C GLU A 75 3.06 -40.25 -2.94
N ILE A 76 2.69 -39.99 -1.68
CA ILE A 76 2.85 -40.93 -0.56
C ILE A 76 1.61 -41.82 -0.45
N THR A 77 1.73 -43.09 -0.80
CA THR A 77 0.65 -44.09 -0.72
C THR A 77 0.48 -44.63 0.71
N ASN A 78 -0.78 -44.87 1.13
CA ASN A 78 -1.25 -45.29 2.49
C ASN A 78 -1.37 -44.16 3.54
N SER A 79 -2.16 -43.14 3.21
CA SER A 79 -2.40 -41.90 3.94
C SER A 79 -2.70 -42.04 5.45
N THR A 80 -1.68 -41.86 6.28
CA THR A 80 -1.85 -41.36 7.65
C THR A 80 -1.18 -40.01 7.76
N SER A 81 -1.85 -39.03 8.38
CA SER A 81 -1.24 -37.72 8.67
C SER A 81 0.05 -37.91 9.48
N GLY A 82 1.13 -37.23 9.11
CA GLY A 82 2.45 -37.48 9.69
C GLY A 82 3.55 -36.60 9.13
N VAL A 83 4.78 -36.82 9.60
CA VAL A 83 5.98 -36.14 9.10
C VAL A 83 6.67 -37.05 8.09
N PHE A 84 6.91 -36.52 6.89
CA PHE A 84 7.53 -37.25 5.79
C PHE A 84 8.67 -36.45 5.19
N GLU A 85 9.61 -37.15 4.57
CA GLU A 85 10.71 -36.54 3.83
C GLU A 85 10.39 -36.54 2.33
N ILE A 86 10.35 -35.35 1.73
CA ILE A 86 9.98 -35.13 0.32
C ILE A 86 11.11 -34.44 -0.44
N ARG A 87 11.09 -34.54 -1.77
CA ARG A 87 12.02 -33.84 -2.66
C ARG A 87 11.32 -33.36 -3.94
N PRO A 88 10.71 -32.17 -3.92
CA PRO A 88 10.02 -31.59 -5.08
C PRO A 88 10.96 -31.33 -6.27
N ASP A 89 12.11 -30.72 -5.98
CA ASP A 89 13.17 -30.45 -6.96
C ASP A 89 14.32 -31.44 -6.78
N LYS A 90 14.68 -32.17 -7.84
CA LYS A 90 15.79 -33.14 -7.83
C LYS A 90 17.14 -32.46 -7.56
N ALA A 91 17.26 -31.16 -7.85
CA ALA A 91 18.46 -30.38 -7.60
C ALA A 91 18.56 -29.88 -6.13
N ALA A 92 17.48 -29.95 -5.36
CA ALA A 92 17.45 -29.54 -3.95
C ALA A 92 17.57 -30.75 -3.01
N PRO A 93 18.15 -30.56 -1.80
CA PRO A 93 18.16 -31.61 -0.79
C PRO A 93 16.71 -31.95 -0.36
N PRO A 94 16.43 -33.22 -0.01
CA PRO A 94 15.15 -33.57 0.56
C PRO A 94 14.93 -32.85 1.90
N PHE A 95 13.68 -32.59 2.26
CA PHE A 95 13.33 -31.93 3.51
C PHE A 95 12.11 -32.58 4.16
N LYS A 96 12.02 -32.47 5.49
CA LYS A 96 10.86 -32.94 6.25
C LYS A 96 9.71 -31.96 6.16
N VAL A 97 8.51 -32.49 5.97
CA VAL A 97 7.25 -31.73 5.90
C VAL A 97 6.17 -32.48 6.67
N SER A 98 5.23 -31.74 7.24
CA SER A 98 4.00 -32.34 7.76
C SER A 98 3.02 -32.55 6.60
N CYS A 99 2.70 -33.81 6.32
CA CYS A 99 1.66 -34.21 5.39
C CYS A 99 0.37 -34.48 6.17
N VAL A 100 -0.72 -33.85 5.77
CA VAL A 100 -2.05 -34.04 6.38
C VAL A 100 -3.00 -34.66 5.37
N GLU A 101 -3.76 -35.65 5.82
CA GLU A 101 -4.78 -36.30 5.00
C GLU A 101 -5.95 -35.34 4.78
N PHE A 102 -6.44 -35.31 3.55
CA PHE A 102 -7.50 -34.42 3.09
C PHE A 102 -8.72 -35.23 2.66
N TYR A 103 -9.90 -34.87 3.13
CA TYR A 103 -11.20 -35.41 2.72
C TYR A 103 -12.03 -34.22 2.21
N PRO A 104 -12.65 -34.25 1.02
CA PRO A 104 -13.09 -35.43 0.23
C PRO A 104 -12.10 -35.91 -0.83
N VAL A 105 -10.88 -35.37 -0.90
CA VAL A 105 -9.87 -35.77 -1.88
C VAL A 105 -8.66 -36.34 -1.14
N CYS A 106 -8.51 -37.67 -1.09
CA CYS A 106 -7.37 -38.37 -0.47
C CYS A 106 -6.04 -37.96 -1.14
N SER A 107 -5.50 -36.80 -0.80
CA SER A 107 -4.25 -36.24 -1.32
C SER A 107 -3.55 -35.47 -0.20
N PRO A 108 -2.37 -35.92 0.26
CA PRO A 108 -1.71 -35.27 1.38
C PRO A 108 -1.17 -33.86 1.02
N LEU A 109 -1.31 -32.90 1.94
CA LEU A 109 -0.96 -31.46 1.76
C LEU A 109 0.34 -31.06 2.48
N HIS A 110 1.07 -30.05 2.00
CA HIS A 110 2.33 -29.58 2.62
C HIS A 110 2.11 -28.41 3.59
N GLY A 111 2.52 -28.54 4.86
CA GLY A 111 2.49 -27.41 5.81
C GLY A 111 3.54 -26.33 5.54
N VAL A 112 3.12 -25.06 5.59
CA VAL A 112 3.89 -23.81 5.58
C VAL A 112 3.27 -22.90 6.65
N ASN A 113 4.04 -22.06 7.31
CA ASN A 113 3.57 -21.07 8.26
C ASN A 113 4.31 -19.74 8.03
N LEU A 114 3.62 -18.72 7.56
CA LEU A 114 4.26 -17.42 7.32
C LEU A 114 3.88 -16.38 8.37
N VAL A 115 3.11 -16.77 9.39
CA VAL A 115 2.46 -15.83 10.29
C VAL A 115 2.34 -16.47 11.69
N THR A 116 3.26 -16.10 12.58
CA THR A 116 3.18 -16.38 14.03
C THR A 116 3.16 -15.09 14.82
N SER A 117 2.30 -14.98 15.83
CA SER A 117 2.39 -13.86 16.76
C SER A 117 3.62 -14.06 17.67
N SER A 118 4.75 -13.48 17.32
CA SER A 118 5.95 -13.49 18.17
C SER A 118 6.04 -12.20 19.02
N PRO A 119 6.38 -12.28 20.32
CA PRO A 119 6.60 -11.09 21.17
C PRO A 119 7.74 -10.17 20.69
N SER A 120 8.58 -10.64 19.77
CA SER A 120 9.75 -9.95 19.23
C SER A 120 9.46 -9.02 18.06
N GLU A 121 8.27 -9.06 17.45
CA GLU A 121 7.86 -8.10 16.41
C GLU A 121 7.32 -6.80 17.01
N ARG A 122 7.94 -6.33 18.10
CA ARG A 122 7.63 -5.03 18.68
C ARG A 122 8.24 -3.95 17.77
N PRO A 123 7.46 -2.95 17.32
CA PRO A 123 8.00 -1.86 16.51
C PRO A 123 9.11 -1.13 17.27
N ASP A 124 10.32 -1.07 16.68
CA ASP A 124 11.46 -0.28 17.16
C ASP A 124 11.15 1.22 16.92
N GLU A 125 11.04 2.01 17.99
CA GLU A 125 10.72 3.45 17.98
C GLU A 125 11.92 4.30 17.52
N ARG A 126 12.52 4.02 16.35
CA ARG A 126 13.61 4.85 15.82
C ARG A 126 13.19 5.69 14.62
N ASN A 127 13.14 6.99 14.91
CA ASN A 127 12.86 8.14 14.06
C ASN A 127 13.46 8.06 12.66
N SER A 128 12.60 8.08 11.63
CA SER A 128 12.82 8.76 10.34
C SER A 128 11.55 8.69 9.47
N GLN A 129 11.10 9.84 8.96
CA GLN A 129 9.86 10.08 8.20
C GLN A 129 9.98 9.82 6.68
N THR A 130 10.75 8.82 6.26
CA THR A 130 10.71 8.34 4.88
C THR A 130 9.90 7.05 4.82
N PHE A 131 8.93 6.99 3.91
CA PHE A 131 8.20 5.77 3.52
C PHE A 131 9.20 4.78 2.88
N ALA A 132 10.08 4.20 3.68
CA ALA A 132 10.84 3.03 3.30
C ALA A 132 9.87 1.85 3.37
N ILE A 133 9.04 1.72 2.34
CA ILE A 133 8.16 0.58 2.13
C ILE A 133 9.05 -0.58 1.66
N SER A 134 9.69 -1.25 2.61
CA SER A 134 10.54 -2.41 2.34
C SER A 134 10.15 -3.54 3.28
N GLY A 135 9.38 -4.50 2.77
CA GLY A 135 9.15 -5.77 3.45
C GLY A 135 10.34 -6.72 3.28
N SER A 136 10.38 -7.79 4.07
CA SER A 136 11.30 -8.93 3.86
C SER A 136 11.16 -9.57 2.47
N GLY A 137 10.02 -9.33 1.82
CA GLY A 137 9.66 -9.91 0.53
C GLY A 137 9.40 -11.41 0.62
N ASN A 138 9.24 -11.98 1.82
CA ASN A 138 9.17 -13.43 2.04
C ASN A 138 7.99 -14.10 1.33
N TRP A 139 6.90 -13.39 1.06
CA TRP A 139 5.78 -13.90 0.26
C TRP A 139 6.12 -14.09 -1.23
N ALA A 140 7.05 -13.30 -1.78
CA ALA A 140 7.37 -13.25 -3.21
C ALA A 140 8.82 -13.71 -3.53
N ASN A 141 9.64 -13.96 -2.52
CA ASN A 141 11.03 -14.42 -2.68
C ASN A 141 11.14 -15.94 -2.52
N ARG A 142 12.33 -16.50 -2.81
CA ARG A 142 12.61 -17.93 -2.70
C ARG A 142 13.20 -18.36 -1.34
N ARG A 143 13.28 -17.47 -0.35
CA ARG A 143 13.82 -17.81 0.97
C ARG A 143 12.96 -18.88 1.64
N VAL A 144 13.61 -19.75 2.40
CA VAL A 144 13.03 -20.79 3.26
C VAL A 144 13.65 -20.64 4.65
N PHE A 145 12.89 -20.89 5.71
CA PHE A 145 13.29 -20.64 7.09
C PHE A 145 12.41 -21.39 8.09
N GLY A 146 12.81 -21.39 9.36
CA GLY A 146 12.09 -22.04 10.44
C GLY A 146 12.34 -23.56 10.53
N GLN A 147 11.82 -24.14 11.60
CA GLN A 147 11.90 -25.56 11.94
C GLN A 147 10.49 -26.14 12.10
N LEU A 148 10.29 -27.34 11.60
CA LEU A 148 8.98 -28.01 11.56
C LEU A 148 8.42 -28.28 12.97
N GLU A 149 9.29 -28.57 13.93
CA GLU A 149 8.93 -28.87 15.32
C GLU A 149 8.39 -27.64 16.06
N ALA A 150 8.70 -26.43 15.56
CA ALA A 150 8.29 -25.15 16.12
C ALA A 150 7.22 -24.45 15.26
N LEU A 151 6.44 -25.21 14.49
CA LEU A 151 5.41 -24.72 13.58
C LEU A 151 4.39 -23.75 14.22
N THR A 152 4.19 -23.76 15.53
CA THR A 152 3.25 -22.89 16.26
C THR A 152 3.94 -21.91 17.20
N SER A 153 5.26 -21.74 17.04
CA SER A 153 6.09 -20.90 17.91
C SER A 153 7.04 -19.97 17.13
N GLN A 154 7.20 -20.17 15.83
CA GLN A 154 7.97 -19.32 14.93
C GLN A 154 7.48 -19.49 13.48
N ASP A 155 7.81 -18.54 12.61
CA ASP A 155 7.50 -18.67 11.19
C ASP A 155 8.33 -19.79 10.54
N TYR A 156 7.72 -20.45 9.57
CA TYR A 156 8.24 -21.60 8.85
C TYR A 156 7.87 -21.57 7.37
N LYS A 157 8.86 -21.48 6.50
CA LYS A 157 8.68 -21.58 5.05
C LYS A 157 9.57 -22.65 4.47
N ASN A 158 8.99 -23.54 3.67
CA ASN A 158 9.73 -24.59 2.97
C ASN A 158 9.53 -24.51 1.44
N PRO A 159 10.28 -25.30 0.65
CA PRO A 159 10.19 -25.26 -0.81
C PRO A 159 8.82 -25.60 -1.40
N ALA A 160 7.92 -26.27 -0.68
CA ALA A 160 6.58 -26.60 -1.19
C ALA A 160 5.74 -25.36 -1.51
N TYR A 161 6.03 -24.22 -0.87
CA TYR A 161 5.42 -22.92 -1.18
C TYR A 161 5.56 -22.51 -2.66
N MET A 162 6.50 -23.12 -3.39
CA MET A 162 6.84 -22.81 -4.77
C MET A 162 6.08 -23.64 -5.81
N ASP A 163 5.23 -24.59 -5.41
CA ASP A 163 4.46 -25.46 -6.31
C ASP A 163 3.11 -25.83 -5.66
N ALA A 164 2.02 -25.23 -6.14
CA ALA A 164 0.70 -25.37 -5.56
C ALA A 164 -0.43 -25.01 -6.53
N SER A 165 -1.54 -25.74 -6.44
CA SER A 165 -2.80 -25.50 -7.15
C SER A 165 -3.87 -24.88 -6.23
N ASN A 166 -3.88 -25.26 -4.96
CA ASN A 166 -4.84 -24.82 -3.94
C ASN A 166 -4.15 -24.60 -2.60
N VAL A 167 -4.84 -23.88 -1.73
CA VAL A 167 -4.45 -23.65 -0.33
C VAL A 167 -5.48 -24.18 0.65
N MET A 168 -5.02 -24.56 1.83
CA MET A 168 -5.78 -24.84 3.03
C MET A 168 -5.21 -24.04 4.19
N ILE A 169 -6.05 -23.55 5.09
CA ILE A 169 -5.63 -22.74 6.23
C ILE A 169 -6.16 -23.36 7.50
N TRP A 170 -5.28 -23.56 8.49
CA TRP A 170 -5.63 -23.95 9.84
C TRP A 170 -5.30 -22.82 10.81
N HIS A 171 -6.21 -22.56 11.75
CA HIS A 171 -5.97 -21.66 12.88
C HIS A 171 -5.64 -22.52 14.10
N VAL A 172 -4.43 -22.40 14.63
CA VAL A 172 -3.94 -23.22 15.75
C VAL A 172 -3.36 -22.32 16.82
N ARG A 173 -3.67 -22.56 18.10
CA ARG A 173 -3.05 -21.81 19.19
C ARG A 173 -1.54 -21.96 19.20
N ASN A 174 -0.85 -20.91 19.64
CA ASN A 174 0.59 -20.94 19.79
C ASN A 174 1.04 -21.98 20.82
N GLY A 175 2.24 -22.52 20.64
CA GLY A 175 2.84 -23.51 21.54
C GLY A 175 2.24 -24.92 21.46
N VAL A 176 1.26 -25.16 20.58
CA VAL A 176 0.72 -26.50 20.33
C VAL A 176 1.77 -27.36 19.63
N ARG A 177 2.12 -28.51 20.25
CA ARG A 177 3.06 -29.48 19.69
C ARG A 177 2.59 -30.05 18.36
N LEU A 178 3.54 -30.32 17.45
CA LEU A 178 3.31 -30.88 16.11
C LEU A 178 2.40 -32.12 16.09
N SER A 179 2.52 -33.02 17.07
CA SER A 179 1.66 -34.22 17.13
C SER A 179 0.18 -33.91 17.34
N ASN A 180 -0.16 -32.73 17.87
CA ASN A 180 -1.50 -32.34 18.27
C ASN A 180 -2.12 -31.24 17.40
N ILE A 181 -1.37 -30.62 16.46
CA ILE A 181 -1.84 -29.44 15.70
C ILE A 181 -3.16 -29.69 14.98
N SER A 182 -3.36 -30.89 14.42
CA SER A 182 -4.60 -31.23 13.72
C SER A 182 -5.80 -31.29 14.67
N ARG A 183 -5.63 -31.86 15.86
CA ARG A 183 -6.70 -31.96 16.87
C ARG A 183 -6.94 -30.62 17.57
N ALA A 184 -5.92 -29.78 17.68
CA ALA A 184 -6.00 -28.47 18.34
C ALA A 184 -6.51 -27.34 17.43
N ALA A 185 -6.41 -27.49 16.09
CA ALA A 185 -6.85 -26.46 15.16
C ALA A 185 -8.34 -26.10 15.37
N HIS A 186 -8.65 -24.82 15.58
CA HIS A 186 -10.02 -24.36 15.80
C HIS A 186 -10.80 -24.23 14.48
N PHE A 187 -10.12 -23.75 13.43
CA PHE A 187 -10.64 -23.67 12.08
C PHE A 187 -9.77 -24.47 11.12
N LYS A 188 -10.40 -25.14 10.16
CA LYS A 188 -9.74 -25.78 9.02
C LYS A 188 -10.59 -25.59 7.79
N TYR A 189 -10.06 -24.95 6.76
CA TYR A 189 -10.79 -24.72 5.52
C TYR A 189 -9.84 -24.60 4.32
N TYR A 190 -10.36 -24.78 3.12
CA TYR A 190 -9.55 -24.91 1.91
C TYR A 190 -10.24 -24.38 0.65
N THR A 191 -9.42 -24.14 -0.37
CA THR A 191 -9.85 -23.86 -1.74
C THR A 191 -9.87 -25.14 -2.57
N ALA A 192 -10.84 -25.28 -3.49
CA ALA A 192 -10.97 -26.45 -4.36
C ALA A 192 -11.13 -26.09 -5.85
N ASN A 193 -10.99 -24.82 -6.18
CA ASN A 193 -11.20 -24.27 -7.52
C ASN A 193 -9.89 -24.12 -8.32
N ASN A 194 -8.78 -24.68 -7.85
CA ASN A 194 -7.46 -24.56 -8.45
C ASN A 194 -7.04 -23.09 -8.63
N VAL A 195 -7.33 -22.25 -7.62
CA VAL A 195 -7.12 -20.80 -7.67
C VAL A 195 -5.70 -20.42 -8.10
N LEU A 196 -4.68 -21.22 -7.77
CA LEU A 196 -3.30 -20.90 -8.11
C LEU A 196 -2.93 -21.29 -9.55
N THR A 197 -3.65 -22.19 -10.22
CA THR A 197 -3.27 -22.69 -11.56
C THR A 197 -3.21 -21.57 -12.62
N GLY A 198 -4.19 -20.66 -12.62
CA GLY A 198 -4.19 -19.47 -13.49
C GLY A 198 -3.39 -18.29 -12.95
N ASN A 199 -2.88 -18.39 -11.71
CA ASN A 199 -2.25 -17.30 -10.97
C ASN A 199 -0.82 -17.66 -10.52
N GLY A 200 -0.08 -18.37 -11.37
CA GLY A 200 1.35 -18.65 -11.17
C GLY A 200 1.69 -20.04 -10.62
N GLN A 201 0.71 -20.92 -10.40
CA GLN A 201 0.88 -22.30 -9.94
C GLN A 201 1.66 -22.42 -8.62
N SER A 202 1.65 -21.37 -7.81
CA SER A 202 2.27 -21.31 -6.48
C SER A 202 1.93 -20.00 -5.79
N LEU A 203 1.99 -19.97 -4.45
CA LEU A 203 1.87 -18.72 -3.71
C LEU A 203 3.04 -17.77 -3.98
N HIS A 204 4.25 -18.31 -4.23
CA HIS A 204 5.40 -17.49 -4.61
C HIS A 204 5.18 -16.72 -5.91
N ARG A 205 4.79 -17.40 -7.00
CA ARG A 205 4.57 -16.71 -8.27
C ARG A 205 3.32 -15.84 -8.23
N LEU A 206 2.30 -16.23 -7.45
CA LEU A 206 1.14 -15.39 -7.19
C LEU A 206 1.58 -13.99 -6.71
N TYR A 207 2.33 -13.92 -5.61
CA TYR A 207 2.76 -12.63 -5.04
C TYR A 207 3.97 -11.99 -5.74
N ARG A 208 4.62 -12.69 -6.68
CA ARG A 208 5.72 -12.12 -7.48
C ARG A 208 5.22 -11.49 -8.77
N ASP A 209 4.32 -12.18 -9.48
CA ASP A 209 4.01 -11.88 -10.88
C ASP A 209 2.57 -11.41 -11.12
N TYR A 210 1.61 -11.86 -10.30
CA TYR A 210 0.18 -11.67 -10.59
C TYR A 210 -0.49 -10.69 -9.60
N PHE A 211 -0.29 -10.91 -8.30
CA PHE A 211 -0.87 -10.12 -7.22
C PHE A 211 0.24 -9.64 -6.27
N PRO A 212 1.18 -8.80 -6.74
CA PRO A 212 2.30 -8.36 -5.92
C PRO A 212 1.84 -7.62 -4.66
N ILE A 213 2.54 -7.89 -3.55
CA ILE A 213 2.41 -7.17 -2.28
C ILE A 213 3.17 -5.85 -2.43
N LYS A 214 2.51 -4.88 -3.08
CA LYS A 214 2.98 -3.52 -3.28
C LYS A 214 1.87 -2.53 -2.95
N VAL A 215 2.23 -1.25 -2.84
CA VAL A 215 1.26 -0.16 -2.72
C VAL A 215 0.28 -0.21 -3.89
N ALA A 216 -0.98 0.13 -3.62
CA ALA A 216 -2.03 0.22 -4.63
C ALA A 216 -1.64 1.17 -5.77
N ASP A 217 -2.00 0.79 -7.00
CA ASP A 217 -1.86 1.66 -8.16
C ASP A 217 -3.09 2.59 -8.23
N GLY A 218 -2.87 3.90 -8.18
CA GLY A 218 -3.93 4.92 -8.37
C GLY A 218 -4.39 5.01 -9.84
N GLY A 219 -5.70 5.06 -10.05
CA GLY A 219 -6.35 5.24 -11.34
C GLY A 219 -6.43 6.70 -11.82
N LEU A 220 -6.23 7.70 -10.95
CA LEU A 220 -6.20 9.12 -11.30
C LEU A 220 -4.83 9.61 -11.78
N GLU A 221 -3.76 8.85 -11.52
CA GLU A 221 -2.38 9.22 -11.86
C GLU A 221 -2.22 9.66 -13.33
N PRO A 222 -2.78 8.97 -14.36
CA PRO A 222 -2.66 9.42 -15.74
C PRO A 222 -3.26 10.81 -16.00
N LEU A 223 -4.34 11.18 -15.30
CA LEU A 223 -4.95 12.49 -15.42
C LEU A 223 -4.11 13.56 -14.73
N ILE A 224 -3.59 13.26 -13.53
CA ILE A 224 -2.66 14.15 -12.82
C ILE A 224 -1.43 14.46 -13.68
N GLN A 225 -0.83 13.43 -14.28
CA GLN A 225 0.31 13.59 -15.18
C GLN A 225 -0.04 14.47 -16.39
N LYS A 226 -1.23 14.28 -16.98
CA LYS A 226 -1.68 15.10 -18.10
C LYS A 226 -1.89 16.55 -17.70
N ILE A 227 -2.55 16.81 -16.58
CA ILE A 227 -2.77 18.17 -16.06
C ILE A 227 -1.44 18.85 -15.74
N ASN A 228 -0.52 18.12 -15.10
CA ASN A 228 0.82 18.60 -14.79
C ASN A 228 1.61 18.95 -16.07
N SER A 229 1.51 18.14 -17.13
CA SER A 229 2.15 18.43 -18.42
C SER A 229 1.65 19.73 -19.07
N THR A 230 0.45 20.19 -18.70
CA THR A 230 -0.17 21.45 -19.15
C THR A 230 -0.10 22.56 -18.09
N SER A 231 0.71 22.38 -17.04
CA SER A 231 0.87 23.34 -15.95
C SER A 231 1.21 24.74 -16.47
N LEU A 232 2.21 24.87 -17.34
CA LEU A 232 2.62 26.16 -17.92
C LEU A 232 1.50 26.83 -18.74
N ASN A 233 0.71 26.06 -19.49
CA ASN A 233 -0.44 26.59 -20.22
C ASN A 233 -1.49 27.13 -19.24
N THR A 234 -1.76 26.37 -18.17
CA THR A 234 -2.78 26.70 -17.17
C THR A 234 -2.38 27.93 -16.36
N THR A 235 -1.13 28.02 -15.92
CA THR A 235 -0.63 29.21 -15.23
C THR A 235 -0.51 30.41 -16.17
N GLY A 236 -0.22 30.19 -17.45
CA GLY A 236 -0.14 31.23 -18.47
C GLY A 236 -1.49 31.87 -18.83
N ILE A 237 -2.62 31.18 -18.57
CA ILE A 237 -3.98 31.75 -18.66
C ILE A 237 -4.18 32.85 -17.61
N ILE A 238 -3.45 32.79 -16.50
CA ILE A 238 -3.58 33.69 -15.36
C ILE A 238 -2.47 34.75 -15.44
N PRO A 239 -2.78 36.00 -15.84
CA PRO A 239 -1.78 37.07 -15.88
C PRO A 239 -1.21 37.29 -14.48
N ASN A 240 0.10 37.51 -14.39
CA ASN A 240 0.79 37.71 -13.11
C ASN A 240 0.59 36.53 -12.13
N TRP A 241 0.60 35.30 -12.66
CA TRP A 241 0.54 34.07 -11.86
C TRP A 241 1.52 34.11 -10.70
N PHE A 242 1.01 33.87 -9.49
CA PHE A 242 1.85 33.77 -8.31
C PHE A 242 2.21 32.31 -8.03
N ASN A 243 3.51 32.05 -8.03
CA ASN A 243 4.06 30.74 -7.75
C ASN A 243 4.23 30.55 -6.24
N TYR A 244 3.15 30.15 -5.57
CA TYR A 244 3.17 29.90 -4.13
C TYR A 244 4.03 28.67 -3.79
N ARG A 245 4.58 28.66 -2.57
CA ARG A 245 5.55 27.65 -2.15
C ARG A 245 4.88 26.45 -1.50
N TYR A 246 5.41 25.28 -1.78
CA TYR A 246 5.14 24.05 -1.02
C TYR A 246 6.28 23.82 -0.02
N SER A 247 5.98 23.30 1.17
CA SER A 247 7.03 22.97 2.15
C SER A 247 7.88 21.78 1.70
N THR A 248 9.17 21.83 2.01
CA THR A 248 10.14 20.76 1.74
C THR A 248 10.38 19.84 2.93
N SER A 249 9.73 20.05 4.10
CA SER A 249 9.84 19.09 5.21
C SER A 249 8.69 19.14 6.24
N ARG A 250 8.23 17.94 6.64
CA ARG A 250 7.35 17.58 7.78
C ARG A 250 5.85 17.92 7.71
N ASN A 251 5.42 18.92 6.95
CA ASN A 251 4.01 19.31 6.86
C ASN A 251 3.40 18.95 5.51
N ILE A 252 3.14 17.65 5.30
CA ILE A 252 2.61 17.15 4.02
C ILE A 252 1.11 17.41 3.85
N GLY A 253 0.34 17.80 4.87
CA GLY A 253 -1.12 17.95 4.78
C GLY A 253 -1.65 19.39 4.66
N ASN A 254 -0.77 20.37 4.49
CA ASN A 254 -1.16 21.77 4.30
C ASN A 254 -0.15 22.52 3.43
N ILE A 255 -0.48 23.77 3.07
CA ILE A 255 0.47 24.73 2.52
C ILE A 255 0.89 25.62 3.70
N PRO A 256 2.06 25.42 4.32
CA PRO A 256 2.34 26.06 5.60
C PRO A 256 2.79 27.52 5.51
N ASP A 257 3.38 27.91 4.37
CA ASP A 257 3.74 29.28 4.02
C ASP A 257 3.84 29.28 2.48
N GLY A 258 2.82 29.83 1.84
CA GLY A 258 2.78 29.98 0.39
C GLY A 258 3.71 31.07 -0.12
N GLY A 259 4.34 31.84 0.77
CA GLY A 259 5.18 32.99 0.48
C GLY A 259 4.38 34.29 0.39
N ASN A 260 4.98 35.41 0.82
CA ASN A 260 4.31 36.71 0.96
C ASN A 260 3.06 36.61 1.86
N ASP A 261 3.24 36.07 3.07
CA ASP A 261 2.24 35.92 4.14
C ASP A 261 1.03 35.02 3.81
N MET A 262 0.90 34.55 2.57
CA MET A 262 -0.23 33.70 2.22
C MET A 262 -0.11 32.31 2.86
N TYR A 263 -1.25 31.77 3.30
CA TYR A 263 -1.40 30.41 3.81
C TYR A 263 -0.67 30.07 5.12
N ASP A 264 -0.52 30.97 6.11
CA ASP A 264 0.15 30.62 7.38
C ASP A 264 -0.46 29.39 8.07
N THR A 265 0.15 28.22 7.86
CA THR A 265 -0.34 26.88 8.22
C THR A 265 -1.67 26.43 7.54
N GLY A 266 -2.11 27.19 6.54
CA GLY A 266 -3.41 27.13 5.88
C GLY A 266 -3.50 26.18 4.68
N ASN A 267 -4.72 26.09 4.15
CA ASN A 267 -5.16 25.16 3.12
C ASN A 267 -4.94 23.69 3.50
N GLN A 268 -5.96 23.10 4.09
CA GLN A 268 -6.03 21.69 4.49
C GLN A 268 -7.26 21.06 3.87
N ILE A 269 -7.13 19.87 3.32
CA ILE A 269 -8.22 19.19 2.63
C ILE A 269 -8.68 17.97 3.42
N SER A 270 -9.98 17.78 3.50
CA SER A 270 -10.64 16.60 4.04
C SER A 270 -11.88 16.28 3.19
N PHE A 271 -12.39 15.06 3.28
CA PHE A 271 -13.62 14.69 2.57
C PHE A 271 -14.53 13.82 3.43
N GLN A 272 -15.78 13.70 3.02
CA GLN A 272 -16.72 12.74 3.59
C GLN A 272 -17.68 12.24 2.51
N ARG A 273 -18.33 11.12 2.81
CA ARG A 273 -19.47 10.60 2.05
C ARG A 273 -20.68 10.50 2.95
N ASN A 274 -21.87 10.63 2.38
CA ASN A 274 -23.16 10.39 3.06
C ASN A 274 -23.33 11.13 4.39
N GLU A 275 -22.71 12.31 4.52
CA GLU A 275 -22.80 13.13 5.74
C GLU A 275 -22.34 12.39 7.00
N GLU A 276 -21.41 11.43 6.83
CA GLU A 276 -20.70 10.77 7.92
C GLU A 276 -19.68 11.74 8.56
N ASN A 277 -18.57 11.21 9.10
CA ASN A 277 -17.49 12.05 9.60
C ASN A 277 -16.49 12.37 8.49
N PHE A 278 -16.00 13.61 8.49
CA PHE A 278 -14.84 13.98 7.68
C PHE A 278 -13.64 13.10 8.02
N THR A 279 -12.88 12.76 6.99
CA THR A 279 -11.54 12.19 7.17
C THR A 279 -10.67 13.15 7.96
N ASN A 280 -9.61 12.61 8.56
CA ASN A 280 -8.48 13.45 8.96
C ASN A 280 -7.94 14.21 7.74
N VAL A 281 -7.20 15.29 8.01
CA VAL A 281 -6.49 16.07 6.99
C VAL A 281 -5.67 15.14 6.12
N ILE A 282 -5.85 15.30 4.80
CA ILE A 282 -5.20 14.47 3.80
C ILE A 282 -3.78 14.98 3.62
N ASN A 283 -2.84 14.05 3.59
CA ASN A 283 -1.48 14.36 3.21
C ASN A 283 -1.42 14.55 1.69
N TYR A 284 -0.83 15.64 1.25
CA TYR A 284 -0.58 15.95 -0.14
C TYR A 284 0.37 14.96 -0.77
N ASN A 285 0.16 14.70 -2.07
CA ASN A 285 0.84 13.67 -2.84
C ASN A 285 0.63 12.25 -2.27
N THR A 286 -0.52 12.02 -1.63
CA THR A 286 -0.95 10.68 -1.21
C THR A 286 -2.32 10.36 -1.76
N ASP A 287 -2.53 9.08 -2.03
CA ASP A 287 -3.82 8.57 -2.49
C ASP A 287 -4.64 8.05 -1.29
N LYS A 288 -5.95 8.24 -1.40
CA LYS A 288 -6.95 7.69 -0.48
C LYS A 288 -7.98 6.87 -1.24
N PHE A 289 -8.28 5.69 -0.72
CA PHE A 289 -9.13 4.71 -1.39
C PHE A 289 -10.35 4.30 -0.55
N MET A 290 -11.49 4.18 -1.22
CA MET A 290 -12.68 3.49 -0.72
C MET A 290 -13.09 2.44 -1.75
N TYR A 291 -12.63 1.20 -1.51
CA TYR A 291 -12.72 0.11 -2.47
C TYR A 291 -14.15 -0.32 -2.78
N ALA A 292 -15.03 -0.35 -1.77
CA ALA A 292 -16.43 -0.73 -1.93
C ALA A 292 -17.18 0.18 -2.91
N GLU A 293 -16.91 1.47 -2.86
CA GLU A 293 -17.56 2.49 -3.69
C GLU A 293 -16.73 2.90 -4.92
N VAL A 294 -15.56 2.30 -5.13
CA VAL A 294 -14.61 2.64 -6.22
C VAL A 294 -14.32 4.14 -6.20
N VAL A 295 -13.98 4.67 -5.02
CA VAL A 295 -13.53 6.05 -4.85
C VAL A 295 -12.03 6.10 -4.67
N GLU A 296 -11.41 7.00 -5.39
CA GLU A 296 -10.01 7.37 -5.23
C GLU A 296 -9.92 8.87 -5.10
N MET A 297 -9.20 9.34 -4.10
CA MET A 297 -8.82 10.74 -3.96
C MET A 297 -7.31 10.86 -4.01
N THR A 298 -6.81 11.74 -4.87
CA THR A 298 -5.39 12.06 -4.99
C THR A 298 -5.20 13.56 -4.95
N THR A 299 -3.98 13.97 -4.62
CA THR A 299 -3.57 15.37 -4.56
C THR A 299 -2.20 15.52 -5.21
N ALA A 300 -1.97 16.62 -5.90
CA ALA A 300 -0.68 16.90 -6.52
C ALA A 300 -0.24 18.34 -6.21
N THR A 301 0.95 18.46 -5.61
CA THR A 301 1.62 19.75 -5.38
C THR A 301 2.31 20.22 -6.66
N ILE A 302 1.49 20.53 -7.67
CA ILE A 302 1.87 21.09 -8.97
C ILE A 302 1.32 22.51 -9.11
N TYR A 303 1.47 23.18 -10.25
CA TYR A 303 0.86 24.50 -10.46
C TYR A 303 -0.17 24.47 -11.59
N PRO A 304 -1.41 24.91 -11.37
CA PRO A 304 -2.08 25.09 -10.07
C PRO A 304 -2.12 23.81 -9.22
N PHE A 305 -2.21 23.94 -7.90
CA PHE A 305 -2.42 22.82 -6.97
C PHE A 305 -3.70 22.10 -7.37
N ILE A 306 -3.74 20.78 -7.27
CA ILE A 306 -4.95 20.05 -7.60
C ILE A 306 -5.22 18.90 -6.63
N ALA A 307 -6.46 18.77 -6.23
CA ALA A 307 -7.02 17.59 -5.57
C ALA A 307 -8.13 17.04 -6.44
N LEU A 308 -8.09 15.75 -6.75
CA LEU A 308 -9.08 15.07 -7.58
C LEU A 308 -9.66 13.88 -6.84
N VAL A 309 -10.96 13.70 -6.95
CA VAL A 309 -11.71 12.56 -6.46
C VAL A 309 -12.43 11.91 -7.63
N TRP A 310 -12.12 10.65 -7.93
CA TRP A 310 -12.96 9.83 -8.78
C TRP A 310 -14.09 9.23 -7.94
N ILE A 311 -15.33 9.51 -8.30
CA ILE A 311 -16.52 8.92 -7.65
C ILE A 311 -17.08 7.86 -8.58
N GLY A 312 -16.63 6.61 -8.42
CA GLY A 312 -17.12 5.47 -9.20
C GLY A 312 -18.56 5.12 -8.86
N ASN A 313 -18.86 4.86 -7.58
CA ASN A 313 -20.19 4.61 -7.01
C ASN A 313 -21.05 3.59 -7.78
N PRO A 314 -20.54 2.38 -8.09
CA PRO A 314 -21.21 1.42 -8.96
C PRO A 314 -22.57 0.93 -8.42
N THR A 315 -22.69 0.82 -7.09
CA THR A 315 -23.91 0.37 -6.39
C THR A 315 -24.87 1.52 -6.08
N GLY A 316 -24.46 2.77 -6.28
CA GLY A 316 -25.26 3.94 -5.91
C GLY A 316 -25.37 4.17 -4.39
N SER A 317 -24.43 3.63 -3.60
CA SER A 317 -24.40 3.78 -2.13
C SER A 317 -23.93 5.16 -1.65
N ILE A 318 -23.24 5.94 -2.48
CA ILE A 318 -22.87 7.32 -2.17
C ILE A 318 -23.99 8.25 -2.65
N ASP A 319 -24.79 8.76 -1.71
CA ASP A 319 -25.84 9.76 -1.97
C ASP A 319 -25.25 11.17 -2.10
N THR A 320 -24.27 11.49 -1.26
CA THR A 320 -23.58 12.78 -1.17
C THR A 320 -22.08 12.60 -0.97
N PHE A 321 -21.29 13.53 -1.51
CA PHE A 321 -19.85 13.58 -1.31
C PHE A 321 -19.41 15.03 -1.11
N ASP A 322 -18.62 15.28 -0.08
CA ASP A 322 -18.20 16.63 0.29
C ASP A 322 -16.68 16.74 0.30
N ILE A 323 -16.17 17.86 -0.21
CA ILE A 323 -14.79 18.31 0.01
C ILE A 323 -14.85 19.47 1.00
N LEU A 324 -14.10 19.33 2.09
CA LEU A 324 -13.85 20.33 3.11
C LEU A 324 -12.45 20.92 2.89
N VAL A 325 -12.38 22.25 2.84
CA VAL A 325 -11.13 23.00 2.83
C VAL A 325 -11.11 23.96 4.00
N LYS A 326 -10.06 23.88 4.82
CA LYS A 326 -9.76 24.87 5.85
C LYS A 326 -8.59 25.71 5.39
N SER A 327 -8.81 27.00 5.24
CA SER A 327 -7.79 27.93 4.74
C SER A 327 -7.56 29.07 5.73
N ASN A 328 -6.30 29.31 6.03
CA ASN A 328 -5.80 30.62 6.44
C ASN A 328 -5.26 31.27 5.17
N TYR A 329 -5.64 32.48 4.83
CA TYR A 329 -5.22 33.16 3.60
C TYR A 329 -4.10 34.18 3.84
N GLY A 330 -3.78 34.50 5.11
CA GLY A 330 -2.76 35.50 5.44
C GLY A 330 -3.26 36.94 5.44
N ALA A 331 -4.51 37.20 5.02
CA ALA A 331 -4.97 38.57 4.77
C ALA A 331 -5.20 39.45 6.01
N ASP A 332 -5.00 38.94 7.24
CA ASP A 332 -5.14 39.70 8.51
C ASP A 332 -6.40 40.58 8.66
N GLY A 333 -7.53 40.18 8.06
CA GLY A 333 -8.82 40.84 8.07
C GLY A 333 -8.97 41.90 6.97
N GLY A 334 -7.91 42.14 6.21
CA GLY A 334 -7.88 42.99 5.02
C GLY A 334 -8.43 42.31 3.76
N GLY A 335 -8.38 43.02 2.64
CA GLY A 335 -8.82 42.50 1.35
C GLY A 335 -10.33 42.49 1.12
N ARG A 336 -10.71 41.91 -0.02
CA ARG A 336 -12.07 41.72 -0.50
C ARG A 336 -12.23 40.27 -0.93
N PHE A 337 -13.46 39.78 -0.90
CA PHE A 337 -13.77 38.48 -1.48
C PHE A 337 -14.76 38.58 -2.63
N ARG A 338 -14.70 37.62 -3.55
CA ARG A 338 -15.65 37.43 -4.64
C ARG A 338 -15.95 35.94 -4.81
N THR A 339 -17.19 35.61 -5.13
CA THR A 339 -17.64 34.23 -5.38
C THR A 339 -18.17 34.10 -6.79
N TYR A 340 -17.90 32.96 -7.43
CA TYR A 340 -18.43 32.60 -8.74
C TYR A 340 -19.16 31.26 -8.66
N GLU A 341 -20.21 31.10 -9.46
CA GLU A 341 -20.93 29.84 -9.65
C GLU A 341 -21.28 29.72 -11.13
N THR A 342 -20.95 28.59 -11.75
CA THR A 342 -21.22 28.39 -13.17
C THR A 342 -22.56 27.69 -13.41
N SER A 343 -23.26 28.08 -14.48
CA SER A 343 -24.52 27.44 -14.89
C SER A 343 -24.29 26.04 -15.44
N THR A 344 -23.42 25.88 -16.44
CA THR A 344 -22.84 24.62 -16.97
C THR A 344 -21.74 24.95 -17.98
N LEU A 345 -20.61 24.24 -17.93
CA LEU A 345 -19.52 24.34 -18.90
C LEU A 345 -19.44 23.06 -19.74
N ASN A 346 -19.34 23.18 -21.06
CA ASN A 346 -19.17 22.07 -21.98
C ASN A 346 -17.89 22.27 -22.82
N VAL A 347 -17.01 21.28 -22.83
CA VAL A 347 -15.79 21.25 -23.64
C VAL A 347 -15.67 19.86 -24.25
N GLY A 348 -15.88 19.76 -25.56
CA GLY A 348 -15.97 18.47 -26.24
C GLY A 348 -17.08 17.60 -25.64
N LEU A 349 -16.72 16.39 -25.19
CA LEU A 349 -17.64 15.43 -24.57
C LEU A 349 -17.67 15.50 -23.04
N ILE A 350 -16.95 16.44 -22.43
CA ILE A 350 -16.91 16.64 -20.99
C ILE A 350 -17.85 17.79 -20.63
N THR A 351 -18.64 17.60 -19.58
CA THR A 351 -19.48 18.62 -18.94
C THR A 351 -18.98 18.86 -17.53
N ALA A 352 -18.90 20.12 -17.11
CA ALA A 352 -18.43 20.51 -15.79
C ALA A 352 -19.30 21.60 -15.15
N LYS A 353 -19.25 21.67 -13.83
CA LYS A 353 -19.63 22.86 -13.05
C LYS A 353 -18.55 23.17 -12.02
N TYR A 354 -18.44 24.44 -11.66
CA TYR A 354 -17.55 24.91 -10.62
C TYR A 354 -18.24 25.95 -9.73
N ARG A 355 -17.67 26.09 -8.54
CA ARG A 355 -17.89 27.17 -7.58
C ARG A 355 -16.52 27.67 -7.15
N ALA A 356 -16.35 28.98 -7.04
CA ALA A 356 -15.07 29.54 -6.67
C ALA A 356 -15.21 30.63 -5.62
N PHE A 357 -14.24 30.70 -4.71
CA PHE A 357 -14.08 31.75 -3.71
C PHE A 357 -12.73 32.41 -3.89
N ASN A 358 -12.70 33.72 -4.07
CA ASN A 358 -11.49 34.48 -4.32
C ASN A 358 -11.31 35.55 -3.25
N VAL A 359 -10.16 35.56 -2.58
CA VAL A 359 -9.67 36.66 -1.74
C VAL A 359 -8.61 37.44 -2.50
N TYR A 360 -8.76 38.77 -2.56
CA TYR A 360 -7.87 39.66 -3.30
C TYR A 360 -7.80 41.04 -2.61
N SER A 361 -6.86 41.88 -3.06
CA SER A 361 -6.63 43.23 -2.51
C SER A 361 -6.26 43.30 -1.03
N ALA A 362 -5.60 42.26 -0.50
CA ALA A 362 -5.24 42.14 0.91
C ALA A 362 -3.84 42.67 1.26
N GLY A 363 -3.02 43.04 0.27
CA GLY A 363 -1.59 43.23 0.49
C GLY A 363 -0.76 41.95 0.33
N ASP A 364 -1.44 40.80 0.14
CA ASP A 364 -0.86 39.48 -0.12
C ASP A 364 -1.31 38.91 -1.47
N PRO A 365 -0.65 37.88 -2.03
CA PRO A 365 -1.12 37.20 -3.23
C PRO A 365 -2.57 36.76 -3.10
N SER A 366 -3.32 36.87 -4.20
CA SER A 366 -4.72 36.45 -4.16
C SER A 366 -4.84 34.95 -3.94
N VAL A 367 -5.89 34.53 -3.25
CA VAL A 367 -6.23 33.12 -3.08
C VAL A 367 -7.57 32.87 -3.75
N CYS A 368 -7.56 32.10 -4.84
CA CYS A 368 -8.77 31.66 -5.52
C CYS A 368 -8.93 30.15 -5.38
N GLU A 369 -9.83 29.74 -4.49
CA GLU A 369 -10.27 28.36 -4.34
C GLU A 369 -11.31 28.04 -5.40
N VAL A 370 -11.13 26.96 -6.14
CA VAL A 370 -12.08 26.52 -7.17
C VAL A 370 -12.44 25.06 -6.92
N PHE A 371 -13.68 24.83 -6.54
CA PHE A 371 -14.28 23.50 -6.46
C PHE A 371 -14.99 23.23 -7.78
N PHE A 372 -14.83 22.04 -8.34
CA PHE A 372 -15.49 21.69 -9.59
C PHE A 372 -15.84 20.21 -9.64
N TYR A 373 -16.89 19.86 -10.37
CA TYR A 373 -17.03 18.48 -10.85
C TYR A 373 -17.02 18.47 -12.37
N MET A 374 -16.55 17.37 -12.95
CA MET A 374 -16.66 17.09 -14.38
C MET A 374 -17.02 15.64 -14.64
N GLY A 375 -17.69 15.38 -15.76
CA GLY A 375 -18.13 14.06 -16.16
C GLY A 375 -18.48 13.98 -17.64
N SER A 376 -18.66 12.76 -18.14
CA SER A 376 -19.08 12.50 -19.51
C SER A 376 -20.04 11.34 -19.58
N ARG A 377 -21.24 11.58 -20.12
CA ARG A 377 -22.21 10.50 -20.40
C ARG A 377 -21.71 9.54 -21.48
N VAL A 378 -20.83 10.02 -22.37
CA VAL A 378 -20.32 9.24 -23.50
C VAL A 378 -19.06 8.49 -23.13
N LEU A 379 -18.07 9.16 -22.55
CA LEU A 379 -16.76 8.56 -22.28
C LEU A 379 -16.75 7.70 -21.01
N TRP A 380 -17.49 8.11 -19.98
CA TRP A 380 -17.42 7.52 -18.64
C TRP A 380 -18.75 6.93 -18.15
N ASN A 381 -19.82 7.04 -18.96
CA ASN A 381 -21.18 6.70 -18.55
C ASN A 381 -21.59 7.41 -17.24
N SER A 382 -21.23 8.70 -17.14
CA SER A 382 -21.44 9.48 -15.92
C SER A 382 -22.92 9.68 -15.60
N VAL A 383 -23.26 9.52 -14.32
CA VAL A 383 -24.49 10.07 -13.72
C VAL A 383 -24.10 11.33 -12.99
N PHE A 384 -24.52 12.47 -13.51
CA PHE A 384 -24.19 13.77 -12.93
C PHE A 384 -24.89 14.00 -11.59
N PRO A 385 -24.27 14.77 -10.67
CA PRO A 385 -24.95 15.23 -9.47
C PRO A 385 -26.24 15.98 -9.81
N SER A 386 -27.28 15.75 -9.03
CA SER A 386 -28.51 16.57 -9.04
C SER A 386 -28.25 18.01 -8.61
N SER A 387 -27.24 18.23 -7.75
CA SER A 387 -26.83 19.56 -7.31
C SER A 387 -25.37 19.59 -6.84
N MET A 388 -24.77 20.77 -6.90
CA MET A 388 -23.50 21.12 -6.28
C MET A 388 -23.76 22.29 -5.32
N ARG A 389 -23.59 22.11 -4.02
CA ARG A 389 -24.05 23.06 -2.98
C ARG A 389 -22.92 23.51 -2.07
N ASN A 390 -23.01 24.75 -1.63
CA ASN A 390 -22.18 25.32 -0.57
C ASN A 390 -22.80 24.98 0.79
N ILE A 391 -22.28 23.96 1.46
CA ILE A 391 -22.76 23.54 2.80
C ILE A 391 -22.20 24.48 3.88
N SER A 392 -20.92 24.82 3.75
CA SER A 392 -20.28 25.90 4.50
C SER A 392 -19.56 26.81 3.52
N TRP A 393 -19.76 28.12 3.65
CA TRP A 393 -19.20 29.14 2.76
C TRP A 393 -18.83 30.39 3.55
N GLY A 394 -17.70 30.31 4.26
CA GLY A 394 -17.10 31.43 4.95
C GLY A 394 -16.91 32.63 4.01
N ARG A 395 -17.00 33.83 4.58
CA ARG A 395 -16.80 35.11 3.86
C ARG A 395 -15.67 35.94 4.45
N ASN A 396 -14.95 35.37 5.41
CA ASN A 396 -13.79 36.01 6.01
C ASN A 396 -12.63 35.96 5.02
N THR A 397 -11.74 36.94 5.07
CA THR A 397 -10.59 37.05 4.18
C THR A 397 -9.31 36.51 4.81
N SER A 398 -9.27 36.26 6.12
CA SER A 398 -8.16 35.59 6.81
C SER A 398 -8.41 34.10 6.98
N HIS A 399 -9.47 33.69 7.67
CA HIS A 399 -9.67 32.29 8.03
C HIS A 399 -11.06 31.82 7.66
N VAL A 400 -11.15 30.79 6.82
CA VAL A 400 -12.44 30.21 6.42
C VAL A 400 -12.42 28.70 6.36
N GLU A 401 -13.61 28.16 6.50
CA GLU A 401 -13.93 26.78 6.24
C GLU A 401 -14.96 26.71 5.11
N HIS A 402 -14.61 26.02 4.01
CA HIS A 402 -15.49 25.78 2.89
C HIS A 402 -15.82 24.30 2.76
N VAL A 403 -17.12 23.99 2.69
CA VAL A 403 -17.61 22.64 2.42
C VAL A 403 -18.48 22.69 1.18
N VAL A 404 -18.03 22.02 0.12
CA VAL A 404 -18.79 21.89 -1.12
C VAL A 404 -19.24 20.45 -1.30
N ARG A 405 -20.55 20.28 -1.51
CA ARG A 405 -21.21 18.99 -1.66
C ARG A 405 -21.65 18.76 -3.11
N VAL A 406 -21.38 17.57 -3.64
CA VAL A 406 -22.12 17.01 -4.77
C VAL A 406 -23.16 16.01 -4.25
N ALA A 407 -24.39 16.09 -4.75
CA ALA A 407 -25.51 15.28 -4.26
C ALA A 407 -26.32 14.63 -5.38
N GLY A 408 -27.04 13.56 -5.06
CA GLY A 408 -27.95 12.87 -5.99
C GLY A 408 -27.30 11.67 -6.66
N ARG A 409 -26.59 10.85 -5.87
CA ARG A 409 -25.97 9.59 -6.33
C ARG A 409 -25.06 9.75 -7.55
N PRO A 410 -24.06 10.66 -7.49
CA PRO A 410 -23.14 10.82 -8.60
C PRO A 410 -22.40 9.51 -8.90
N ARG A 411 -22.17 9.22 -10.18
CA ARG A 411 -21.51 8.00 -10.65
C ARG A 411 -20.56 8.30 -11.80
N ASN A 412 -19.37 7.71 -11.75
CA ASN A 412 -18.29 7.88 -12.73
C ASN A 412 -18.02 9.36 -13.06
N ILE A 413 -17.82 10.19 -12.04
CA ILE A 413 -17.45 11.60 -12.20
C ILE A 413 -16.14 11.90 -11.50
N ILE A 414 -15.53 13.02 -11.87
CA ILE A 414 -14.45 13.63 -11.10
C ILE A 414 -15.05 14.78 -10.30
N PHE A 415 -14.79 14.80 -8.99
CA PHE A 415 -15.02 15.95 -8.13
C PHE A 415 -13.66 16.45 -7.64
N GLY A 416 -13.36 17.73 -7.83
CA GLY A 416 -12.03 18.26 -7.68
C GLY A 416 -11.98 19.65 -7.07
N TYR A 417 -10.77 20.04 -6.73
CA TYR A 417 -10.43 21.29 -6.09
C TYR A 417 -9.08 21.79 -6.63
N THR A 418 -8.95 23.09 -6.91
CA THR A 418 -7.69 23.71 -7.33
C THR A 418 -7.50 25.10 -6.70
N LEU A 419 -6.24 25.54 -6.65
CA LEU A 419 -5.84 26.85 -6.13
C LEU A 419 -5.22 27.71 -7.22
N LEU A 420 -5.84 28.86 -7.49
CA LEU A 420 -5.29 29.86 -8.41
C LEU A 420 -4.82 31.09 -7.62
N SER A 421 -3.77 31.74 -8.10
CA SER A 421 -3.21 32.91 -7.44
C SER A 421 -2.63 33.91 -8.44
N LYS A 422 -2.82 35.20 -8.14
CA LYS A 422 -2.30 36.35 -8.88
C LYS A 422 -1.66 37.35 -7.93
N TRP A 423 -0.55 37.93 -8.37
CA TRP A 423 0.20 38.92 -7.61
C TRP A 423 0.88 39.93 -8.52
N HIS A 424 0.59 41.21 -8.33
CA HIS A 424 1.22 42.28 -9.09
C HIS A 424 1.37 43.52 -8.21
N GLU A 425 2.53 44.20 -8.31
CA GLU A 425 2.78 45.46 -7.60
C GLU A 425 2.44 45.42 -6.09
N ASN A 426 2.88 44.36 -5.41
CA ASN A 426 2.62 44.15 -3.99
C ASN A 426 1.13 44.07 -3.60
N ASN A 427 0.28 43.60 -4.52
CA ASN A 427 -1.13 43.40 -4.23
C ASN A 427 -1.74 42.18 -4.95
N GLY A 428 -2.57 41.44 -4.22
CA GLY A 428 -3.34 40.33 -4.77
C GLY A 428 -4.39 40.83 -5.77
N GLN A 429 -4.27 40.42 -7.04
CA GLN A 429 -5.23 40.78 -8.07
C GLN A 429 -6.40 39.79 -8.09
N LEU A 430 -7.58 40.26 -8.45
CA LEU A 430 -8.73 39.38 -8.64
C LEU A 430 -8.45 38.37 -9.76
N VAL A 431 -8.69 37.08 -9.48
CA VAL A 431 -8.83 36.05 -10.52
C VAL A 431 -10.26 36.16 -11.04
N THR A 432 -10.41 36.45 -12.33
CA THR A 432 -11.72 36.71 -12.95
C THR A 432 -12.49 35.42 -13.17
N GLU A 433 -13.80 35.52 -13.35
CA GLU A 433 -14.62 34.35 -13.68
C GLU A 433 -14.19 33.70 -15.02
N GLU A 434 -13.80 34.51 -15.99
CA GLU A 434 -13.32 34.04 -17.30
C GLU A 434 -12.00 33.27 -17.18
N GLU A 435 -11.08 33.76 -16.35
CA GLU A 435 -9.83 33.08 -16.00
C GLU A 435 -10.09 31.72 -15.34
N VAL A 436 -11.00 31.67 -14.35
CA VAL A 436 -11.41 30.40 -13.70
C VAL A 436 -12.02 29.43 -14.72
N ARG A 437 -12.94 29.92 -15.57
CA ARG A 437 -13.59 29.11 -16.61
C ARG A 437 -12.56 28.55 -17.61
N ALA A 438 -11.56 29.34 -17.99
CA ALA A 438 -10.51 28.93 -18.91
C ALA A 438 -9.61 27.84 -18.29
N VAL A 439 -9.21 27.97 -17.02
CA VAL A 439 -8.44 26.95 -16.31
C VAL A 439 -9.22 25.63 -16.19
N VAL A 440 -10.48 25.68 -15.76
CA VAL A 440 -11.32 24.46 -15.69
C VAL A 440 -11.49 23.83 -17.08
N SER A 441 -11.58 24.64 -18.13
CA SER A 441 -11.64 24.14 -19.51
C SER A 441 -10.37 23.40 -19.93
N GLU A 442 -9.17 23.82 -19.49
CA GLU A 442 -7.92 23.08 -19.73
C GLU A 442 -7.92 21.71 -19.03
N TYR A 443 -8.43 21.63 -17.80
CA TYR A 443 -8.59 20.33 -17.13
C TYR A 443 -9.57 19.41 -17.85
N MET A 444 -10.66 19.96 -18.39
CA MET A 444 -11.60 19.18 -19.22
C MET A 444 -10.94 18.68 -20.51
N LYS A 445 -10.06 19.47 -21.15
CA LYS A 445 -9.27 19.02 -22.31
C LYS A 445 -8.32 17.88 -21.93
N ALA A 446 -7.63 17.99 -20.79
CA ALA A 446 -6.80 16.91 -20.27
C ALA A 446 -7.61 15.62 -20.00
N ALA A 447 -8.84 15.77 -19.51
CA ALA A 447 -9.75 14.66 -19.22
C ALA A 447 -10.39 14.03 -20.47
N ALA A 448 -10.34 14.67 -21.65
CA ALA A 448 -11.02 14.19 -22.85
C ALA A 448 -10.53 12.81 -23.34
N THR A 449 -9.29 12.43 -23.02
CA THR A 449 -8.71 11.11 -23.33
C THR A 449 -8.52 10.24 -22.09
N PHE A 450 -8.94 10.72 -20.92
CA PHE A 450 -8.77 10.02 -19.67
C PHE A 450 -9.78 8.86 -19.54
N GLN A 451 -9.29 7.71 -19.11
CA GLN A 451 -10.10 6.58 -18.69
C GLN A 451 -9.64 6.16 -17.30
N PHE A 452 -10.55 6.19 -16.34
CA PHE A 452 -10.27 5.70 -15.00
C PHE A 452 -10.11 4.18 -15.04
N ALA A 453 -9.02 3.69 -14.48
CA ALA A 453 -8.74 2.26 -14.38
C ALA A 453 -8.20 1.93 -12.99
N PHE A 454 -8.99 1.19 -12.22
CA PHE A 454 -8.60 0.77 -10.89
C PHE A 454 -7.81 -0.54 -10.97
N ARG A 455 -6.48 -0.47 -11.01
CA ARG A 455 -5.59 -1.61 -11.30
C ARG A 455 -5.21 -2.43 -10.06
N ASN A 456 -6.07 -2.46 -9.05
CA ASN A 456 -5.88 -3.17 -7.79
C ASN A 456 -6.74 -4.44 -7.74
N GLY A 457 -6.56 -5.33 -8.73
CA GLY A 457 -7.37 -6.54 -8.87
C GLY A 457 -7.47 -7.34 -7.57
N VAL A 458 -8.64 -7.92 -7.30
CA VAL A 458 -8.89 -8.78 -6.14
C VAL A 458 -8.81 -10.23 -6.60
N LEU A 459 -8.04 -11.06 -5.89
CA LEU A 459 -8.10 -12.50 -6.05
C LEU A 459 -8.77 -13.11 -4.83
N GLU A 460 -9.86 -13.83 -5.06
CA GLU A 460 -10.61 -14.52 -4.02
C GLU A 460 -11.00 -15.92 -4.48
N ALA A 461 -11.12 -16.83 -3.52
CA ALA A 461 -11.53 -18.21 -3.77
C ALA A 461 -12.55 -18.66 -2.70
N PRO A 462 -13.62 -19.37 -3.08
CA PRO A 462 -14.52 -19.99 -2.12
C PRO A 462 -13.78 -20.94 -1.17
N ALA A 463 -14.13 -20.88 0.11
CA ALA A 463 -13.55 -21.72 1.16
C ALA A 463 -14.54 -22.78 1.63
N SER A 464 -14.12 -24.04 1.59
CA SER A 464 -14.86 -25.17 2.16
C SER A 464 -14.30 -25.51 3.54
N PHE A 465 -15.17 -25.59 4.56
CA PHE A 465 -14.77 -25.84 5.94
C PHE A 465 -14.79 -27.34 6.28
N ILE A 466 -13.71 -27.81 6.90
CA ILE A 466 -13.60 -29.14 7.52
C ILE A 466 -13.89 -29.04 9.01
N ARG A 467 -13.46 -27.94 9.65
CA ARG A 467 -13.69 -27.68 11.07
C ARG A 467 -14.03 -26.21 11.29
N GLY A 468 -15.02 -25.99 12.14
CA GLY A 468 -15.70 -24.70 12.27
C GLY A 468 -16.62 -24.43 11.08
N THR A 469 -17.16 -23.22 11.01
CA THR A 469 -18.03 -22.73 9.93
C THR A 469 -17.64 -21.31 9.55
N SER A 470 -18.07 -20.87 8.37
CA SER A 470 -17.99 -19.47 7.94
C SER A 470 -18.57 -18.53 9.00
N ASP A 471 -19.69 -18.90 9.61
CA ASP A 471 -20.38 -18.07 10.61
C ASP A 471 -19.58 -17.98 11.92
N SER A 472 -19.05 -19.10 12.41
CA SER A 472 -18.21 -19.09 13.62
C SER A 472 -16.90 -18.32 13.42
N LEU A 473 -16.32 -18.35 12.21
CA LEU A 473 -15.17 -17.52 11.85
C LEU A 473 -15.59 -16.04 11.73
N TYR A 474 -16.76 -15.75 11.16
CA TYR A 474 -17.31 -14.40 11.10
C TYR A 474 -17.49 -13.78 12.49
N GLN A 475 -17.82 -14.57 13.51
CA GLN A 475 -17.89 -14.09 14.89
C GLN A 475 -16.54 -13.64 15.48
N THR A 476 -15.41 -13.96 14.84
CA THR A 476 -14.07 -13.46 15.23
C THR A 476 -13.74 -12.07 14.65
N ILE A 477 -14.59 -11.55 13.75
CA ILE A 477 -14.37 -10.27 13.07
C ILE A 477 -14.76 -9.11 14.00
N PRO A 478 -13.95 -8.03 14.09
CA PRO A 478 -14.29 -6.83 14.86
C PRO A 478 -15.65 -6.25 14.46
N TYR A 479 -16.45 -5.81 15.42
CA TYR A 479 -17.87 -5.46 15.17
C TYR A 479 -18.05 -4.38 14.09
N LYS A 480 -17.17 -3.38 14.02
CA LYS A 480 -17.27 -2.30 13.01
C LYS A 480 -16.89 -2.74 11.60
N GLU A 481 -16.11 -3.80 11.48
CA GLU A 481 -15.61 -4.30 10.20
C GLU A 481 -16.53 -5.37 9.60
N ARG A 482 -17.38 -6.01 10.41
CA ARG A 482 -18.32 -7.07 10.02
C ARG A 482 -19.20 -6.75 8.81
N ARG A 483 -19.57 -5.48 8.60
CA ARG A 483 -20.40 -5.04 7.46
C ARG A 483 -19.66 -5.02 6.11
N TYR A 484 -18.33 -5.08 6.13
CA TYR A 484 -17.47 -5.06 4.93
C TYR A 484 -16.88 -6.45 4.61
N VAL A 485 -17.28 -7.45 5.37
CA VAL A 485 -16.72 -8.80 5.35
C VAL A 485 -17.80 -9.78 4.90
N ASP A 486 -17.46 -10.60 3.92
CA ASP A 486 -18.29 -11.73 3.47
C ASP A 486 -17.53 -13.03 3.78
N PRO A 487 -18.00 -13.85 4.75
CA PRO A 487 -17.31 -15.04 5.18
C PRO A 487 -17.42 -16.19 4.16
N GLY A 488 -16.57 -17.21 4.28
CA GLY A 488 -16.60 -18.37 3.37
C GLY A 488 -15.70 -18.23 2.14
N PHE A 489 -14.72 -17.33 2.20
CA PHE A 489 -13.75 -17.12 1.12
C PHE A 489 -12.31 -17.14 1.65
N ILE A 490 -11.34 -17.15 0.75
CA ILE A 490 -9.95 -16.77 1.04
C ILE A 490 -9.61 -15.70 0.01
N GLN A 491 -9.29 -14.50 0.49
CA GLN A 491 -8.82 -13.41 -0.36
C GLN A 491 -7.29 -13.28 -0.26
N PHE A 492 -6.66 -13.20 -1.44
CA PHE A 492 -5.23 -13.00 -1.60
C PHE A 492 -5.01 -11.54 -1.98
N ARG A 493 -4.28 -10.85 -1.10
CA ARG A 493 -4.05 -9.42 -1.11
C ARG A 493 -5.31 -8.56 -0.88
N ALA A 494 -5.22 -7.65 0.07
CA ALA A 494 -6.16 -6.56 0.26
C ALA A 494 -5.38 -5.26 0.50
N HIS A 495 -5.97 -4.11 0.20
CA HIS A 495 -5.32 -2.81 0.38
C HIS A 495 -6.15 -1.93 1.29
N ASN A 496 -5.51 -1.20 2.19
CA ASN A 496 -6.18 -0.26 3.07
C ASN A 496 -6.44 1.08 2.39
N ASN A 497 -7.08 2.01 3.11
CA ASN A 497 -7.46 3.32 2.60
C ASN A 497 -6.30 4.24 2.15
N VAL A 498 -5.04 3.88 2.41
CA VAL A 498 -3.85 4.57 1.89
C VAL A 498 -3.09 3.72 0.87
N GLY A 499 -3.68 2.62 0.44
CA GLY A 499 -3.11 1.72 -0.56
C GLY A 499 -2.03 0.80 0.01
N LEU A 500 -1.88 0.64 1.33
CA LEU A 500 -0.95 -0.33 1.89
C LEU A 500 -1.52 -1.75 1.82
N PRO A 501 -0.75 -2.75 1.37
CA PRO A 501 -1.25 -4.10 1.18
C PRO A 501 -1.14 -4.97 2.44
N ASN A 502 -2.16 -5.79 2.66
CA ASN A 502 -2.07 -7.02 3.45
C ASN A 502 -1.94 -8.22 2.52
N ALA A 503 -1.27 -9.29 2.96
CA ALA A 503 -0.99 -10.45 2.12
C ALA A 503 -2.22 -11.37 1.97
N LEU A 504 -2.91 -11.67 3.07
CA LEU A 504 -3.92 -12.73 3.11
C LEU A 504 -5.07 -12.38 4.04
N CYS A 505 -6.30 -12.58 3.59
CA CYS A 505 -7.50 -12.47 4.43
C CYS A 505 -8.07 -13.88 4.68
N PRO A 506 -7.89 -14.43 5.89
CA PRO A 506 -8.15 -15.84 6.15
C PRO A 506 -9.63 -16.10 6.48
N GLY A 507 -10.36 -16.74 5.56
CA GLY A 507 -11.72 -17.25 5.82
C GLY A 507 -12.87 -16.32 5.40
N PHE A 508 -12.55 -15.20 4.74
CA PHE A 508 -13.49 -14.25 4.19
C PHE A 508 -12.87 -13.45 3.04
N ARG A 509 -13.72 -12.70 2.32
CA ARG A 509 -13.33 -11.59 1.44
C ARG A 509 -13.80 -10.27 2.06
N THR A 510 -13.11 -9.19 1.75
CA THR A 510 -13.36 -7.86 2.31
C THR A 510 -13.17 -6.75 1.29
N ASN A 511 -14.04 -5.76 1.36
CA ASN A 511 -13.89 -4.47 0.69
C ASN A 511 -13.68 -3.32 1.70
N SER A 512 -13.34 -3.66 2.95
CA SER A 512 -13.06 -2.69 4.00
C SER A 512 -11.90 -1.78 3.61
N SER A 513 -12.00 -0.52 4.03
CA SER A 513 -10.91 0.44 4.01
C SER A 513 -9.83 0.18 5.08
N ASN A 514 -10.08 -0.76 6.01
CA ASN A 514 -9.17 -1.12 7.12
C ASN A 514 -8.84 -2.64 7.15
N PRO A 515 -8.38 -3.25 6.05
CA PRO A 515 -8.06 -4.67 6.01
C PRO A 515 -6.93 -5.06 6.98
N GLU A 516 -6.12 -4.13 7.49
CA GLU A 516 -5.11 -4.41 8.50
C GLU A 516 -5.67 -4.96 9.82
N LYS A 517 -6.96 -4.70 10.10
CA LYS A 517 -7.66 -5.26 11.27
C LYS A 517 -8.20 -6.68 11.03
N LEU A 518 -8.15 -7.13 9.78
CA LEU A 518 -8.84 -8.32 9.30
C LEU A 518 -7.86 -9.37 8.77
N CYS A 519 -6.95 -8.90 7.93
CA CYS A 519 -6.01 -9.66 7.12
C CYS A 519 -4.63 -9.68 7.78
N VAL A 520 -3.72 -10.50 7.27
CA VAL A 520 -2.38 -10.74 7.81
C VAL A 520 -1.31 -10.57 6.74
N GLY A 521 -0.07 -10.39 7.18
CA GLY A 521 1.09 -10.08 6.35
C GLY A 521 0.93 -8.72 5.66
N GLY A 522 2.00 -8.26 5.01
CA GLY A 522 1.98 -7.00 4.29
C GLY A 522 3.39 -6.46 4.05
N LEU A 523 3.50 -5.14 3.99
CA LEU A 523 4.78 -4.43 3.95
C LEU A 523 5.11 -3.89 5.33
N ASN A 524 6.40 -3.78 5.64
CA ASN A 524 6.83 -3.07 6.83
C ASN A 524 6.50 -1.60 6.67
N THR A 525 5.76 -1.05 7.62
CA THR A 525 5.42 0.37 7.68
C THR A 525 6.28 1.05 8.74
N ARG A 526 6.59 2.34 8.55
CA ARG A 526 7.28 3.19 9.54
C ARG A 526 6.43 4.42 9.84
N GLY A 527 6.66 5.06 10.99
CA GLY A 527 5.97 6.31 11.36
C GLY A 527 4.56 6.11 11.95
N ARG A 528 3.57 6.90 11.50
CA ARG A 528 2.20 6.88 12.08
C ARG A 528 1.45 5.56 11.86
N GLU A 529 1.90 4.75 10.89
CA GLU A 529 1.33 3.43 10.57
C GLU A 529 2.03 2.27 11.31
N LEU A 530 2.93 2.55 12.28
CA LEU A 530 3.67 1.53 13.04
C LEU A 530 2.75 0.53 13.76
N VAL A 531 1.54 0.94 14.13
CA VAL A 531 0.60 0.07 14.84
C VAL A 531 -0.04 -0.98 13.93
N GLN A 532 0.07 -0.79 12.62
CA GLN A 532 -0.34 -1.77 11.60
C GLN A 532 0.84 -2.65 11.14
N CYS A 533 2.05 -2.41 11.65
CA CYS A 533 3.24 -3.16 11.27
C CYS A 533 3.35 -4.46 12.08
N GLY A 534 3.56 -5.57 11.38
CA GLY A 534 3.74 -6.89 11.96
C GLY A 534 2.98 -7.94 11.16
N ASP A 535 3.25 -9.21 11.43
CA ASP A 535 2.64 -10.31 10.69
C ASP A 535 1.12 -10.38 10.86
N PHE A 536 0.61 -10.02 12.04
CA PHE A 536 -0.82 -9.93 12.34
C PHE A 536 -1.40 -8.52 12.08
N ALA A 537 -0.62 -7.65 11.46
CA ALA A 537 -0.96 -6.26 11.19
C ALA A 537 -1.58 -5.57 12.43
N ALA A 538 -2.82 -5.07 12.32
CA ALA A 538 -3.49 -4.35 13.40
C ALA A 538 -4.56 -5.19 14.14
N TRP A 539 -4.45 -6.52 14.16
CA TRP A 539 -5.43 -7.39 14.86
C TRP A 539 -5.60 -7.03 16.34
N GLY A 540 -4.52 -6.63 17.00
CA GLY A 540 -4.50 -6.18 18.40
C GLY A 540 -4.83 -4.70 18.62
N GLY A 541 -5.24 -3.98 17.57
CA GLY A 541 -5.63 -2.58 17.65
C GLY A 541 -4.51 -1.62 18.08
N ASN A 542 -4.94 -0.43 18.53
CA ASN A 542 -4.05 0.62 19.00
C ASN A 542 -3.83 0.47 20.51
N ARG A 543 -2.57 0.38 20.98
CA ARG A 543 -2.15 0.26 22.41
C ARG A 543 -2.73 1.28 23.41
N ARG A 544 -3.55 2.24 22.97
CA ARG A 544 -4.23 3.24 23.81
C ARG A 544 -5.68 2.85 24.16
N THR A 545 -6.19 1.74 23.64
CA THR A 545 -7.51 1.22 24.01
C THR A 545 -7.44 0.57 25.41
N GLN A 546 -8.53 0.69 26.16
CA GLN A 546 -8.68 0.02 27.46
C GLN A 546 -8.50 -1.50 27.27
N PRO A 547 -7.94 -2.23 28.25
CA PRO A 547 -7.81 -3.69 28.17
C PRO A 547 -9.14 -4.32 27.80
N ASN A 548 -9.15 -5.21 26.81
CA ASN A 548 -10.36 -5.92 26.41
C ASN A 548 -10.93 -6.67 27.65
N PRO A 549 -12.14 -6.31 28.13
CA PRO A 549 -12.70 -6.90 29.34
C PRO A 549 -12.99 -8.40 29.20
N ASP A 550 -13.15 -8.89 27.96
CA ASP A 550 -13.21 -10.32 27.67
C ASP A 550 -12.23 -10.67 26.53
N PRO A 551 -11.02 -11.18 26.85
CA PRO A 551 -10.01 -11.50 25.85
C PRO A 551 -10.44 -12.63 24.89
N SER A 552 -11.54 -13.33 25.18
CA SER A 552 -12.08 -14.38 24.31
C SER A 552 -12.95 -13.87 23.17
N LEU A 553 -13.40 -12.62 23.22
CA LEU A 553 -14.29 -12.01 22.24
C LEU A 553 -13.61 -10.85 21.50
N PRO A 554 -14.00 -10.57 20.24
CA PRO A 554 -13.56 -9.36 19.55
C PRO A 554 -14.23 -8.12 20.15
N THR A 555 -13.59 -6.97 19.92
CA THR A 555 -14.15 -5.66 20.24
C THR A 555 -14.65 -4.97 18.97
N ASP A 556 -15.03 -3.69 19.08
CA ASP A 556 -15.39 -2.87 17.91
C ASP A 556 -14.28 -2.80 16.85
N ASN A 557 -13.01 -2.81 17.28
CA ASN A 557 -11.86 -2.52 16.42
C ASN A 557 -10.79 -3.62 16.41
N GLU A 558 -10.89 -4.61 17.29
CA GLU A 558 -9.82 -5.58 17.56
C GLU A 558 -10.37 -6.99 17.52
N ARG A 559 -9.53 -7.93 17.11
CA ARG A 559 -9.85 -9.36 17.24
C ARG A 559 -9.69 -9.81 18.69
N SER A 560 -10.19 -11.00 19.00
CA SER A 560 -9.98 -11.59 20.32
C SER A 560 -8.49 -11.87 20.56
N GLN A 561 -8.06 -11.85 21.82
CA GLN A 561 -6.71 -12.29 22.17
C GLN A 561 -6.49 -13.75 21.75
N ASN A 562 -7.56 -14.53 21.72
CA ASN A 562 -7.52 -15.91 21.25
C ASN A 562 -7.11 -16.06 19.79
N ASP A 563 -7.59 -15.16 18.93
CA ASP A 563 -7.20 -15.12 17.53
C ASP A 563 -5.79 -14.57 17.36
N ILE A 564 -5.40 -13.58 18.17
CA ILE A 564 -4.05 -13.00 18.18
C ILE A 564 -3.02 -14.04 18.63
N ASP A 565 -3.30 -14.83 19.67
CA ASP A 565 -2.44 -15.90 20.20
C ASP A 565 -2.58 -17.21 19.41
N SER A 566 -2.73 -17.08 18.11
CA SER A 566 -2.81 -18.19 17.17
C SER A 566 -1.74 -18.08 16.10
N THR A 567 -1.57 -19.18 15.39
CA THR A 567 -0.72 -19.37 14.23
C THR A 567 -1.62 -19.74 13.05
N LEU A 568 -1.35 -19.15 11.89
CA LEU A 568 -2.01 -19.52 10.64
C LEU A 568 -1.13 -20.49 9.85
N LEU A 569 -1.50 -21.77 9.86
CA LEU A 569 -0.83 -22.79 9.07
C LEU A 569 -1.43 -22.82 7.67
N LEU A 570 -0.62 -22.54 6.66
CA LEU A 570 -0.96 -22.64 5.25
C LEU A 570 -0.50 -24.00 4.72
N PHE A 571 -1.43 -24.79 4.23
CA PHE A 571 -1.16 -26.04 3.53
C PHE A 571 -1.35 -25.85 2.03
N VAL A 572 -0.47 -26.40 1.20
CA VAL A 572 -0.60 -26.35 -0.26
C VAL A 572 -0.87 -27.73 -0.87
N LYS A 573 -1.61 -27.74 -1.98
CA LYS A 573 -1.93 -28.94 -2.78
C LYS A 573 -1.29 -28.91 -4.15
#